data_AF-W7MB11-F1
#
_entry.id   AF-W7MB11-F1
#
_cell.length_a   1.000
_cell.length_b   1.000
_cell.length_c   1.000
_cell.angle_alpha   90.00
_cell.angle_beta   90.00
_cell.angle_gamma   90.00
#
_symmetry.space_group_name_H-M   'P 1'
#
loop_
_entity.id
_entity.type
_entity.pdbx_description
1 polymer ?
#
loop_
_entity_poly.entity_id
_entity_poly.type
_entity_poly.pdbx_seq_one_letter_code
_entity_poly.pdbx_strand_id
1 'polypeptide(L)'
;MSQDSTGQKGTELSVDAHVKYVQSLDTRKDELDYWLTEHLRLNGLYWGLNALFLLGRPEALPRQDVIDFTLSCQHENGGFGAAPGHDAHMLSTVSAVQILAMTDALDQLETKGKGKNQVGKFIAGLQNQETGTFAGDEWGEEDTRFLYGAFNALSLLGLMSLVNVDKAVAHIIACANFDGGYGTGPGAESHSGQIFTCVAALAIVGRLDLVDKEKLGRWLSERQVPCGGLNGRPEKDEDVCYSWWVLSSLAMIERTHWIDRDALIAFILKCQDTETGGISDRPGNMVDVWHTQFGLCGLSLLGYPGLEAVDPVYCMPKAITKRLLG
;
A
#
# COMPACT_ATOMS: atom_id res chain seq x y z
N MET A 1 -33.76 24.70 -33.25
CA MET A 1 -33.20 25.40 -32.08
C MET A 1 -32.56 24.34 -31.20
N SER A 2 -31.26 24.54 -30.98
CA SER A 2 -30.24 23.75 -30.30
C SER A 2 -30.70 22.61 -29.37
N GLN A 3 -30.26 21.40 -29.71
CA GLN A 3 -29.93 20.37 -28.74
C GLN A 3 -28.73 20.87 -27.93
N ASP A 4 -28.90 21.04 -26.63
CA ASP A 4 -27.79 21.28 -25.71
C ASP A 4 -27.01 19.96 -25.55
N SER A 5 -25.88 19.87 -26.24
CA SER A 5 -24.86 18.86 -26.02
C SER A 5 -24.02 19.28 -24.81
N THR A 6 -24.49 19.03 -23.60
CA THR A 6 -23.61 19.03 -22.43
C THR A 6 -22.78 17.76 -22.46
N GLY A 7 -21.71 17.79 -23.25
CA GLY A 7 -20.65 16.81 -23.11
C GLY A 7 -20.13 16.89 -21.68
N GLN A 8 -20.30 15.81 -20.91
CA GLN A 8 -19.55 15.60 -19.69
C GLN A 8 -18.07 15.65 -20.09
N LYS A 9 -17.40 16.78 -19.85
CA LYS A 9 -15.94 16.79 -19.73
C LYS A 9 -15.64 15.82 -18.60
N GLY A 10 -15.10 14.64 -18.93
CA GLY A 10 -14.59 13.72 -17.93
C GLY A 10 -13.58 14.48 -17.07
N THR A 11 -13.70 14.36 -15.75
CA THR A 11 -12.79 15.02 -14.81
C THR A 11 -11.39 14.46 -15.04
N GLU A 12 -10.48 15.26 -15.60
CA GLU A 12 -9.07 14.86 -15.74
C GLU A 12 -8.41 14.78 -14.36
N LEU A 13 -7.31 14.03 -14.24
CA LEU A 13 -6.54 13.95 -13.00
C LEU A 13 -5.84 15.29 -12.72
N SER A 14 -6.07 15.87 -11.55
CA SER A 14 -5.55 17.19 -11.14
C SER A 14 -4.15 17.07 -10.55
N VAL A 15 -3.18 16.66 -11.38
CA VAL A 15 -1.79 16.35 -10.98
C VAL A 15 -1.17 17.46 -10.13
N ASP A 16 -1.19 18.71 -10.58
CA ASP A 16 -0.57 19.82 -9.85
C ASP A 16 -1.24 20.10 -8.51
N ALA A 17 -2.55 19.88 -8.39
CA ALA A 17 -3.27 20.02 -7.12
C ALA A 17 -2.82 18.91 -6.15
N HIS A 18 -2.72 17.66 -6.61
CA HIS A 18 -2.28 16.54 -5.79
C HIS A 18 -0.83 16.67 -5.32
N VAL A 19 0.07 17.19 -6.16
CA VAL A 19 1.45 17.49 -5.76
C VAL A 19 1.48 18.53 -4.64
N LYS A 20 0.74 19.64 -4.78
CA LYS A 20 0.63 20.68 -3.75
C LYS A 20 0.01 20.14 -2.45
N TYR A 21 -1.00 19.29 -2.56
CA TYR A 21 -1.63 18.63 -1.42
C TYR A 21 -0.59 17.87 -0.60
N VAL A 22 0.18 16.97 -1.23
CA VAL A 22 1.23 16.20 -0.55
C VAL A 22 2.27 17.11 0.11
N GLN A 23 2.70 18.18 -0.56
CA GLN A 23 3.65 19.15 0.01
C GLN A 23 3.12 19.88 1.24
N SER A 24 1.80 20.08 1.35
CA SER A 24 1.18 20.80 2.46
C SER A 24 0.93 19.95 3.71
N LEU A 25 1.07 18.62 3.63
CA LEU A 25 0.79 17.72 4.76
C LEU A 25 1.70 17.98 5.97
N ASP A 26 2.93 18.45 5.78
CA ASP A 26 3.86 18.75 6.88
C ASP A 26 3.90 20.25 7.29
N THR A 27 3.09 21.13 6.68
CA THR A 27 3.23 22.57 6.90
C THR A 27 2.45 23.11 8.09
N ARG A 28 1.42 22.39 8.57
CA ARG A 28 0.45 22.86 9.58
C ARG A 28 0.83 22.48 11.02
N LYS A 29 2.10 22.67 11.41
CA LYS A 29 2.65 22.21 12.70
C LYS A 29 2.09 22.93 13.93
N ASP A 30 1.40 24.04 13.70
CA ASP A 30 0.69 24.84 14.70
C ASP A 30 -0.76 24.39 14.94
N GLU A 31 -1.28 23.47 14.13
CA GLU A 31 -2.65 22.97 14.24
C GLU A 31 -2.74 21.66 15.05
N LEU A 32 -3.82 21.50 15.82
CA LEU A 32 -4.06 20.28 16.61
C LEU A 32 -4.14 19.02 15.73
N ASP A 33 -4.76 19.13 14.56
CA ASP A 33 -4.95 18.00 13.62
C ASP A 33 -3.61 17.42 13.15
N TYR A 34 -2.56 18.24 13.03
CA TYR A 34 -1.22 17.78 12.69
C TYR A 34 -0.64 16.85 13.75
N TRP A 35 -0.89 17.14 15.03
CA TRP A 35 -0.41 16.33 16.16
C TRP A 35 -1.28 15.11 16.39
N LEU A 36 -2.59 15.20 16.14
CA LEU A 36 -3.50 14.05 16.22
C LEU A 36 -3.15 12.94 15.20
N THR A 37 -2.47 13.28 14.11
CA THR A 37 -2.05 12.34 13.06
C THR A 37 -0.61 11.85 13.22
N GLU A 38 0.07 12.17 14.32
CA GLU A 38 1.47 11.80 14.53
C GLU A 38 1.71 10.27 14.45
N HIS A 39 0.77 9.48 14.96
CA HIS A 39 0.78 8.02 14.91
C HIS A 39 0.71 7.43 13.49
N LEU A 40 0.53 8.27 12.46
CA LEU A 40 0.53 7.88 11.04
C LEU A 40 1.71 8.45 10.27
N ARG A 41 2.56 9.30 10.86
CA ARG A 41 3.40 10.25 10.11
C ARG A 41 4.39 9.60 9.15
N LEU A 42 5.12 8.57 9.57
CA LEU A 42 6.06 7.86 8.70
C LEU A 42 5.35 7.08 7.58
N ASN A 43 4.20 6.48 7.89
CA ASN A 43 3.39 5.80 6.87
C ASN A 43 2.79 6.81 5.88
N GLY A 44 2.34 7.97 6.38
CA GLY A 44 1.87 9.10 5.59
C GLY A 44 2.93 9.66 4.66
N LEU A 45 4.18 9.75 5.13
CA LEU A 45 5.32 10.12 4.30
C LEU A 45 5.54 9.11 3.18
N TYR A 46 5.44 7.81 3.46
CA TYR A 46 5.51 6.77 2.43
C TYR A 46 4.39 6.93 1.39
N TRP A 47 3.13 7.09 1.83
CA TRP A 47 1.99 7.26 0.92
C TRP A 47 2.13 8.49 0.04
N GLY A 48 2.48 9.65 0.62
CA GLY A 48 2.71 10.89 -0.11
C GLY A 48 3.89 10.79 -1.08
N LEU A 49 5.01 10.21 -0.64
CA LEU A 49 6.18 10.03 -1.49
C LEU A 49 5.88 9.11 -2.68
N ASN A 50 5.23 7.96 -2.44
CA ASN A 50 4.90 7.06 -3.53
C ASN A 50 3.90 7.71 -4.51
N ALA A 51 2.91 8.46 -4.02
CA ALA A 51 2.00 9.23 -4.87
C ALA A 51 2.77 10.19 -5.79
N LEU A 52 3.78 10.89 -5.28
CA LEU A 52 4.63 11.78 -6.08
C LEU A 52 5.47 11.03 -7.12
N PHE A 53 5.99 9.85 -6.80
CA PHE A 53 6.66 9.00 -7.79
C PHE A 53 5.69 8.58 -8.91
N LEU A 54 4.46 8.19 -8.57
CA LEU A 54 3.44 7.80 -9.56
C LEU A 54 3.03 8.96 -10.46
N LEU A 55 3.02 10.19 -9.92
CA LEU A 55 2.75 11.42 -10.67
C LEU A 55 3.96 11.93 -11.47
N GLY A 56 5.11 11.25 -11.41
CA GLY A 56 6.34 11.67 -12.10
C GLY A 56 6.99 12.92 -11.50
N ARG A 57 6.73 13.21 -10.21
CA ARG A 57 7.20 14.42 -9.48
C ARG A 57 7.91 14.08 -8.16
N PRO A 58 8.82 13.08 -8.09
CA PRO A 58 9.47 12.68 -6.84
C PRO A 58 10.28 13.81 -6.18
N GLU A 59 10.72 14.80 -6.96
CA GLU A 59 11.47 15.98 -6.50
C GLU A 59 10.63 16.99 -5.70
N ALA A 60 9.31 16.82 -5.65
CA ALA A 60 8.42 17.71 -4.91
C ALA A 60 8.64 17.67 -3.39
N LEU A 61 9.25 16.60 -2.86
CA LEU A 61 9.75 16.54 -1.49
C LEU A 61 11.29 16.52 -1.49
N PRO A 62 11.96 17.32 -0.63
CA PRO A 62 13.42 17.29 -0.55
C PRO A 62 13.93 15.92 -0.10
N ARG A 63 14.67 15.23 -0.98
CA ARG A 63 15.16 13.85 -0.74
C ARG A 63 15.86 13.68 0.60
N GLN A 64 16.72 14.63 0.99
CA GLN A 64 17.51 14.50 2.22
C GLN A 64 16.63 14.61 3.47
N ASP A 65 15.65 15.52 3.47
CA ASP A 65 14.72 15.71 4.58
C ASP A 65 13.87 14.45 4.80
N VAL A 66 13.42 13.83 3.72
CA VAL A 66 12.69 12.54 3.73
C VAL A 66 13.54 11.44 4.38
N ILE A 67 14.81 11.32 3.99
CA ILE A 67 15.73 10.31 4.53
C ILE A 67 16.02 10.58 6.02
N ASP A 68 16.33 11.82 6.37
CA ASP A 68 16.69 12.17 7.74
C ASP A 68 15.50 12.01 8.70
N PHE A 69 14.28 12.38 8.29
CA PHE A 69 13.07 12.09 9.06
C PHE A 69 12.84 10.59 9.22
N THR A 70 12.97 9.82 8.14
CA THR A 70 12.81 8.35 8.18
C THR A 70 13.77 7.72 9.20
N LEU A 71 15.06 8.07 9.14
CA LEU A 71 16.06 7.54 10.07
C LEU A 71 15.88 8.03 11.51
N SER A 72 15.30 9.22 11.71
CA SER A 72 14.98 9.73 13.05
C SER A 72 13.90 8.91 13.78
N CYS A 73 13.17 8.07 13.05
CA CYS A 73 12.17 7.15 13.61
C CYS A 73 12.75 5.77 13.98
N GLN A 74 14.04 5.51 13.72
CA GLN A 74 14.66 4.20 13.95
C GLN A 74 15.04 3.97 15.42
N HIS A 75 14.75 2.78 15.92
CA HIS A 75 15.08 2.31 17.28
C HIS A 75 16.33 1.43 17.32
N GLU A 76 16.93 1.29 18.50
CA GLU A 76 18.09 0.42 18.73
C GLU A 76 17.81 -1.06 18.39
N ASN A 77 16.57 -1.51 18.56
CA ASN A 77 16.18 -2.88 18.18
C ASN A 77 16.14 -3.09 16.66
N GLY A 78 16.21 -2.03 15.85
CA GLY A 78 16.21 -2.05 14.39
C GLY A 78 14.91 -1.64 13.74
N GLY A 79 13.79 -1.70 14.46
CA GLY A 79 12.48 -1.29 13.96
C GLY A 79 12.32 0.22 13.90
N PHE A 80 11.27 0.67 13.22
CA PHE A 80 10.91 2.09 13.10
C PHE A 80 9.55 2.34 13.73
N GLY A 81 9.41 3.47 14.41
CA GLY A 81 8.13 3.97 14.91
C GLY A 81 7.43 4.89 13.92
N ALA A 82 6.19 5.27 14.22
CA ALA A 82 5.39 6.15 13.36
C ALA A 82 5.93 7.60 13.30
N ALA A 83 6.63 8.03 14.35
CA ALA A 83 7.33 9.30 14.47
C ALA A 83 8.47 9.15 15.50
N PRO A 84 9.41 10.11 15.62
CA PRO A 84 10.45 10.06 16.65
C PRO A 84 9.87 9.90 18.06
N GLY A 85 10.35 8.90 18.79
CA GLY A 85 9.88 8.59 20.15
C GLY A 85 8.65 7.69 20.24
N HIS A 86 8.02 7.30 19.12
CA HIS A 86 6.95 6.29 19.09
C HIS A 86 7.54 4.89 19.03
N ASP A 87 6.86 3.89 19.59
CA ASP A 87 7.33 2.50 19.63
C ASP A 87 7.56 1.91 18.22
N ALA A 88 8.56 1.03 18.12
CA ALA A 88 8.87 0.34 16.88
C ALA A 88 7.74 -0.61 16.48
N HIS A 89 7.30 -0.54 15.23
CA HIS A 89 6.19 -1.35 14.73
C HIS A 89 6.46 -1.83 13.29
N MET A 90 5.91 -3.00 12.94
CA MET A 90 6.07 -3.66 11.65
C MET A 90 5.71 -2.72 10.49
N LEU A 91 4.53 -2.08 10.55
CA LEU A 91 4.04 -1.23 9.46
C LEU A 91 4.96 -0.03 9.20
N SER A 92 5.38 0.67 10.26
CA SER A 92 6.30 1.80 10.15
C SER A 92 7.69 1.38 9.68
N THR A 93 8.15 0.19 10.09
CA THR A 93 9.39 -0.42 9.60
C THR A 93 9.33 -0.69 8.10
N VAL A 94 8.21 -1.22 7.61
CA VAL A 94 8.00 -1.47 6.16
C VAL A 94 7.99 -0.15 5.39
N SER A 95 7.22 0.84 5.84
CA SER A 95 7.21 2.16 5.20
C SER A 95 8.59 2.81 5.19
N ALA A 96 9.38 2.69 6.26
CA ALA A 96 10.77 3.17 6.29
C ALA A 96 11.64 2.51 5.21
N VAL A 97 11.58 1.17 5.10
CA VAL A 97 12.32 0.42 4.07
C VAL A 97 11.88 0.84 2.67
N GLN A 98 10.57 1.00 2.43
CA GLN A 98 10.06 1.45 1.14
C GLN A 98 10.49 2.89 0.81
N ILE A 99 10.46 3.82 1.77
CA ILE A 99 10.95 5.19 1.59
C ILE A 99 12.43 5.19 1.22
N LEU A 100 13.26 4.45 1.96
CA LEU A 100 14.69 4.34 1.67
C LEU A 100 14.97 3.64 0.35
N ALA A 101 14.15 2.67 -0.04
CA ALA A 101 14.23 2.02 -1.36
C ALA A 101 13.88 3.00 -2.50
N MET A 102 12.81 3.78 -2.34
CA MET A 102 12.38 4.77 -3.33
C MET A 102 13.38 5.91 -3.48
N THR A 103 13.98 6.36 -2.37
CA THR A 103 14.99 7.42 -2.37
C THR A 103 16.40 6.93 -2.69
N ASP A 104 16.60 5.65 -2.99
CA ASP A 104 17.91 5.05 -3.24
C ASP A 104 18.90 5.31 -2.08
N ALA A 105 18.47 4.99 -0.87
CA ALA A 105 19.13 5.33 0.39
C ALA A 105 19.17 4.15 1.37
N LEU A 106 18.97 2.92 0.91
CA LEU A 106 19.04 1.73 1.77
C LEU A 106 20.45 1.58 2.41
N ASP A 107 21.50 2.08 1.79
CA ASP A 107 22.86 2.14 2.35
C ASP A 107 22.96 3.03 3.60
N GLN A 108 22.07 4.02 3.75
CA GLN A 108 22.03 4.90 4.92
C GLN A 108 21.67 4.15 6.21
N LEU A 109 21.03 2.98 6.10
CA LEU A 109 20.83 2.09 7.25
C LEU A 109 22.18 1.67 7.87
N GLU A 110 23.22 1.46 7.06
CA GLU A 110 24.55 1.08 7.55
C GLU A 110 25.36 2.29 8.04
N THR A 111 25.25 3.43 7.36
CA THR A 111 26.12 4.59 7.62
C THR A 111 25.59 5.54 8.70
N LYS A 112 24.27 5.69 8.80
CA LYS A 112 23.59 6.57 9.76
C LYS A 112 22.63 5.83 10.70
N GLY A 113 22.04 4.73 10.22
CA GLY A 113 21.09 3.92 10.97
C GLY A 113 21.72 2.84 11.84
N LYS A 114 20.93 1.79 12.12
CA LYS A 114 21.33 0.64 12.96
C LYS A 114 21.77 -0.60 12.16
N GLY A 115 21.85 -0.49 10.84
CA GLY A 115 22.24 -1.55 9.90
C GLY A 115 21.04 -2.33 9.34
N LYS A 116 21.13 -2.78 8.09
CA LYS A 116 20.07 -3.56 7.41
C LYS A 116 19.78 -4.87 8.14
N ASN A 117 20.83 -5.52 8.63
CA ASN A 117 20.71 -6.78 9.38
C ASN A 117 19.91 -6.57 10.68
N GLN A 118 20.06 -5.43 11.35
CA GLN A 118 19.30 -5.13 12.57
C GLN A 118 17.81 -4.94 12.27
N VAL A 119 17.47 -4.27 11.15
CA VAL A 119 16.08 -4.21 10.65
C VAL A 119 15.53 -5.62 10.38
N GLY A 120 16.31 -6.46 9.69
CA GLY A 120 15.91 -7.83 9.40
C GLY A 120 15.70 -8.68 10.66
N LYS A 121 16.55 -8.53 11.68
CA LYS A 121 16.41 -9.21 12.98
C LYS A 121 15.19 -8.76 13.76
N PHE A 122 14.86 -7.47 13.74
CA PHE A 122 13.61 -6.97 14.31
C PHE A 122 12.41 -7.66 13.67
N ILE A 123 12.31 -7.65 12.35
CA ILE A 123 11.22 -8.28 11.61
C ILE A 123 11.17 -9.79 11.87
N ALA A 124 12.30 -10.48 11.81
CA ALA A 124 12.36 -11.92 12.03
C ALA A 124 11.99 -12.31 13.47
N GLY A 125 12.34 -11.47 14.45
CA GLY A 125 11.96 -11.65 15.85
C GLY A 125 10.44 -11.56 16.11
N LEU A 126 9.70 -10.91 15.21
CA LEU A 126 8.24 -10.83 15.27
C LEU A 126 7.55 -12.06 14.66
N GLN A 127 8.31 -13.00 14.05
CA GLN A 127 7.72 -14.22 13.53
C GLN A 127 7.44 -15.22 14.65
N ASN A 128 6.18 -15.61 14.78
CA ASN A 128 5.78 -16.72 15.62
C ASN A 128 6.32 -18.04 15.05
N GLN A 129 7.26 -18.64 15.78
CA GLN A 129 7.96 -19.84 15.33
C GLN A 129 7.07 -21.09 15.32
N GLU A 130 5.90 -21.08 15.97
CA GLU A 130 4.97 -22.20 15.98
C GLU A 130 4.04 -22.14 14.77
N THR A 131 3.38 -21.00 14.58
CA THR A 131 2.30 -20.79 13.59
C THR A 131 2.79 -20.24 12.25
N GLY A 132 3.93 -19.55 12.22
CA GLY A 132 4.43 -18.83 11.04
C GLY A 132 3.83 -17.43 10.83
N THR A 133 2.92 -16.99 11.71
CA THR A 133 2.37 -15.63 11.73
C THR A 133 3.42 -14.61 12.13
N PHE A 134 3.12 -13.33 11.93
CA PHE A 134 3.95 -12.23 12.39
C PHE A 134 3.15 -11.30 13.27
N ALA A 135 3.77 -10.85 14.35
CA ALA A 135 3.23 -9.79 15.19
C ALA A 135 3.52 -8.40 14.60
N GLY A 136 2.69 -7.42 14.94
CA GLY A 136 2.92 -6.01 14.62
C GLY A 136 4.08 -5.41 15.43
N ASP A 137 4.21 -5.84 16.68
CA ASP A 137 5.21 -5.38 17.65
C ASP A 137 5.39 -6.41 18.78
N GLU A 138 6.04 -6.00 19.87
CA GLU A 138 6.28 -6.85 21.04
C GLU A 138 5.04 -7.24 21.84
N TRP A 139 3.88 -6.63 21.57
CA TRP A 139 2.62 -6.88 22.27
C TRP A 139 1.78 -8.00 21.62
N GLY A 140 2.18 -8.48 20.44
CA GLY A 140 1.72 -9.77 19.91
C GLY A 140 0.40 -9.75 19.12
N GLU A 141 -0.08 -8.60 18.64
CA GLU A 141 -1.16 -8.59 17.63
C GLU A 141 -0.66 -9.29 16.35
N GLU A 142 -1.33 -10.37 15.94
CA GLU A 142 -0.99 -11.09 14.72
C GLU A 142 -2.09 -10.92 13.65
N ASP A 143 -1.68 -10.60 12.42
CA ASP A 143 -2.55 -10.40 11.26
C ASP A 143 -1.74 -10.68 9.97
N THR A 144 -2.40 -11.10 8.89
CA THR A 144 -1.75 -11.29 7.59
C THR A 144 -1.10 -10.00 7.04
N ARG A 145 -1.55 -8.81 7.48
CA ARG A 145 -0.90 -7.49 7.23
C ARG A 145 0.56 -7.49 7.63
N PHE A 146 0.88 -8.02 8.81
CA PHE A 146 2.26 -8.07 9.31
C PHE A 146 3.09 -9.12 8.59
N LEU A 147 2.46 -10.23 8.18
CA LEU A 147 3.11 -11.26 7.37
C LEU A 147 3.54 -10.68 6.01
N TYR A 148 2.63 -10.03 5.29
CA TYR A 148 2.99 -9.34 4.05
C TYR A 148 4.05 -8.26 4.29
N GLY A 149 3.89 -7.46 5.34
CA GLY A 149 4.87 -6.44 5.72
C GLY A 149 6.28 -7.02 5.89
N ALA A 150 6.40 -8.11 6.65
CA ALA A 150 7.66 -8.81 6.85
C ALA A 150 8.28 -9.26 5.53
N PHE A 151 7.51 -9.93 4.67
CA PHE A 151 7.99 -10.41 3.37
C PHE A 151 8.38 -9.25 2.45
N ASN A 152 7.62 -8.16 2.43
CA ASN A 152 7.90 -6.97 1.63
C ASN A 152 9.27 -6.38 2.02
N ALA A 153 9.45 -6.04 3.30
CA ALA A 153 10.68 -5.40 3.76
C ALA A 153 11.89 -6.35 3.69
N LEU A 154 11.75 -7.62 4.10
CA LEU A 154 12.84 -8.59 4.03
C LEU A 154 13.26 -8.89 2.58
N SER A 155 12.31 -8.96 1.65
CA SER A 155 12.63 -9.12 0.22
C SER A 155 13.42 -7.93 -0.32
N LEU A 156 12.96 -6.70 -0.07
CA LEU A 156 13.66 -5.48 -0.49
C LEU A 156 15.07 -5.35 0.12
N LEU A 157 15.28 -5.92 1.31
CA LEU A 157 16.59 -5.95 1.98
C LEU A 157 17.46 -7.15 1.58
N GLY A 158 16.94 -8.14 0.85
CA GLY A 158 17.65 -9.39 0.54
C GLY A 158 17.83 -10.32 1.75
N LEU A 159 16.93 -10.26 2.73
CA LEU A 159 17.03 -10.91 4.04
C LEU A 159 15.92 -11.95 4.30
N MET A 160 15.25 -12.45 3.26
CA MET A 160 14.20 -13.49 3.38
C MET A 160 14.67 -14.76 4.10
N SER A 161 15.98 -15.05 4.08
CA SER A 161 16.56 -16.21 4.78
C SER A 161 16.47 -16.14 6.31
N LEU A 162 16.12 -14.98 6.88
CA LEU A 162 15.99 -14.81 8.33
C LEU A 162 14.68 -15.38 8.90
N VAL A 163 13.70 -15.71 8.05
CA VAL A 163 12.37 -16.16 8.48
C VAL A 163 12.02 -17.53 7.94
N ASN A 164 11.13 -18.23 8.62
CA ASN A 164 10.57 -19.49 8.18
C ASN A 164 9.45 -19.23 7.14
N VAL A 165 9.83 -19.22 5.86
CA VAL A 165 8.91 -18.97 4.75
C VAL A 165 7.83 -20.06 4.66
N ASP A 166 8.20 -21.33 4.84
CA ASP A 166 7.27 -22.45 4.69
C ASP A 166 6.13 -22.39 5.71
N LYS A 167 6.43 -22.02 6.96
CA LYS A 167 5.40 -21.84 7.99
C LYS A 167 4.46 -20.66 7.69
N ALA A 168 5.01 -19.53 7.27
CA ALA A 168 4.20 -18.38 6.87
C ALA A 168 3.29 -18.73 5.68
N VAL A 169 3.81 -19.44 4.68
CA VAL A 169 3.01 -19.95 3.55
C VAL A 169 1.92 -20.92 4.03
N ALA A 170 2.23 -21.84 4.93
CA ALA A 170 1.23 -22.74 5.50
C ALA A 170 0.10 -21.99 6.22
N HIS A 171 0.43 -20.90 6.94
CA HIS A 171 -0.58 -20.05 7.56
C HIS A 171 -1.47 -19.35 6.52
N ILE A 172 -0.88 -18.77 5.46
CA ILE A 172 -1.66 -18.14 4.37
C ILE A 172 -2.64 -19.14 3.74
N ILE A 173 -2.20 -20.38 3.50
CA ILE A 173 -3.08 -21.45 2.96
C ILE A 173 -4.26 -21.70 3.93
N ALA A 174 -4.01 -21.71 5.23
CA ALA A 174 -5.06 -21.90 6.24
C ALA A 174 -6.05 -20.71 6.32
N CYS A 175 -5.67 -19.51 5.87
CA CYS A 175 -6.54 -18.34 5.78
C CYS A 175 -7.48 -18.36 4.56
N ALA A 176 -7.26 -19.26 3.59
CA ALA A 176 -8.08 -19.36 2.40
C ALA A 176 -9.49 -19.86 2.73
N ASN A 177 -10.51 -19.15 2.24
CA ASN A 177 -11.91 -19.45 2.48
C ASN A 177 -12.56 -20.24 1.32
N PHE A 178 -13.75 -20.79 1.62
CA PHE A 178 -14.54 -21.54 0.64
C PHE A 178 -14.99 -20.69 -0.56
N ASP A 179 -14.87 -19.37 -0.52
CA ASP A 179 -15.24 -18.44 -1.58
C ASP A 179 -14.03 -18.01 -2.44
N GLY A 180 -12.83 -18.53 -2.13
CA GLY A 180 -11.57 -18.20 -2.80
C GLY A 180 -10.85 -16.99 -2.21
N GLY A 181 -11.48 -16.24 -1.30
CA GLY A 181 -10.87 -15.12 -0.60
C GLY A 181 -10.04 -15.53 0.62
N TYR A 182 -9.51 -14.53 1.31
CA TYR A 182 -8.66 -14.67 2.50
C TYR A 182 -9.12 -13.68 3.58
N GLY A 183 -9.08 -14.11 4.84
CA GLY A 183 -9.36 -13.27 6.01
C GLY A 183 -8.11 -12.91 6.83
N THR A 184 -8.31 -12.21 7.95
CA THR A 184 -7.24 -11.84 8.91
C THR A 184 -6.53 -13.03 9.54
N GLY A 185 -7.18 -14.19 9.52
CA GLY A 185 -6.69 -15.47 10.02
C GLY A 185 -7.64 -16.60 9.58
N PRO A 186 -7.32 -17.86 9.90
CA PRO A 186 -8.15 -19.00 9.55
C PRO A 186 -9.60 -18.86 10.04
N GLY A 187 -10.56 -18.97 9.11
CA GLY A 187 -11.99 -18.85 9.39
C GLY A 187 -12.54 -17.43 9.51
N ALA A 188 -11.69 -16.40 9.39
CA ALA A 188 -12.15 -15.01 9.32
C ALA A 188 -12.80 -14.71 7.96
N GLU A 189 -13.71 -13.73 7.93
CA GLU A 189 -14.39 -13.30 6.71
C GLU A 189 -13.39 -12.86 5.63
N SER A 190 -13.64 -13.24 4.37
CA SER A 190 -12.87 -12.79 3.23
C SER A 190 -12.94 -11.26 3.07
N HIS A 191 -11.78 -10.61 2.96
CA HIS A 191 -11.69 -9.16 2.84
C HIS A 191 -10.63 -8.76 1.81
N SER A 192 -10.95 -7.82 0.90
CA SER A 192 -10.06 -7.41 -0.20
C SER A 192 -8.66 -6.99 0.28
N GLY A 193 -8.56 -6.31 1.42
CA GLY A 193 -7.26 -5.95 2.02
C GLY A 193 -6.45 -7.16 2.51
N GLN A 194 -7.12 -8.18 3.05
CA GLN A 194 -6.48 -9.41 3.56
C GLN A 194 -6.13 -10.38 2.41
N ILE A 195 -6.91 -10.33 1.33
CA ILE A 195 -6.57 -11.00 0.08
C ILE A 195 -5.28 -10.42 -0.50
N PHE A 196 -5.17 -9.08 -0.58
CA PHE A 196 -3.97 -8.44 -1.08
C PHE A 196 -2.72 -8.91 -0.31
N THR A 197 -2.74 -8.84 1.02
CA THR A 197 -1.59 -9.22 1.86
C THR A 197 -1.21 -10.69 1.65
N CYS A 198 -2.19 -11.61 1.63
CA CYS A 198 -1.94 -13.03 1.39
C CYS A 198 -1.36 -13.29 -0.02
N VAL A 199 -1.98 -12.76 -1.06
CA VAL A 199 -1.58 -13.00 -2.45
C VAL A 199 -0.24 -12.33 -2.76
N ALA A 200 0.00 -11.12 -2.25
CA ALA A 200 1.28 -10.43 -2.40
C ALA A 200 2.41 -11.16 -1.67
N ALA A 201 2.18 -11.65 -0.45
CA ALA A 201 3.16 -12.46 0.27
C ALA A 201 3.51 -13.74 -0.53
N LEU A 202 2.51 -14.43 -1.09
CA LEU A 202 2.74 -15.58 -1.98
C LEU A 202 3.49 -15.19 -3.26
N ALA A 203 3.20 -14.03 -3.85
CA ALA A 203 3.91 -13.52 -5.03
C ALA A 203 5.39 -13.28 -4.74
N ILE A 204 5.72 -12.67 -3.59
CA ILE A 204 7.11 -12.40 -3.17
C ILE A 204 7.94 -13.69 -3.12
N VAL A 205 7.36 -14.79 -2.63
CA VAL A 205 8.06 -16.08 -2.48
C VAL A 205 7.83 -17.03 -3.66
N GLY A 206 7.26 -16.55 -4.77
CA GLY A 206 7.07 -17.35 -5.98
C GLY A 206 6.06 -18.49 -5.83
N ARG A 207 5.06 -18.34 -4.93
CA ARG A 207 4.08 -19.37 -4.59
C ARG A 207 2.64 -19.06 -5.02
N LEU A 208 2.47 -18.29 -6.10
CA LEU A 208 1.15 -18.04 -6.70
C LEU A 208 0.50 -19.30 -7.30
N ASP A 209 1.22 -20.42 -7.39
CA ASP A 209 0.68 -21.75 -7.71
C ASP A 209 -0.36 -22.23 -6.69
N LEU A 210 -0.31 -21.72 -5.45
CA LEU A 210 -1.22 -22.08 -4.37
C LEU A 210 -2.56 -21.34 -4.39
N VAL A 211 -2.70 -20.32 -5.24
CA VAL A 211 -3.91 -19.50 -5.30
C VAL A 211 -4.88 -20.10 -6.31
N ASP A 212 -6.13 -20.32 -5.90
CA ASP A 212 -7.23 -20.60 -6.86
C ASP A 212 -7.61 -19.31 -7.60
N LYS A 213 -6.86 -19.03 -8.67
CA LYS A 213 -6.95 -17.77 -9.42
C LYS A 213 -8.32 -17.53 -10.04
N GLU A 214 -9.02 -18.58 -10.45
CA GLU A 214 -10.34 -18.45 -11.07
C GLU A 214 -11.38 -18.06 -10.03
N LYS A 215 -11.41 -18.79 -8.91
CA LYS A 215 -12.36 -18.55 -7.82
C LYS A 215 -12.12 -17.21 -7.15
N LEU A 216 -10.86 -16.90 -6.85
CA LEU A 216 -10.47 -15.60 -6.30
C LEU A 216 -10.81 -14.47 -7.28
N GLY A 217 -10.53 -14.65 -8.57
CA GLY A 217 -10.86 -13.67 -9.61
C GLY A 217 -12.35 -13.34 -9.63
N ARG A 218 -13.23 -14.34 -9.49
CA ARG A 218 -14.69 -14.13 -9.44
C ARG A 218 -15.07 -13.31 -8.22
N TRP A 219 -14.61 -13.73 -7.04
CA TRP A 219 -14.87 -13.03 -5.78
C TRP A 219 -14.44 -11.55 -5.84
N LEU A 220 -13.27 -11.28 -6.41
CA LEU A 220 -12.72 -9.92 -6.56
C LEU A 220 -13.50 -9.09 -7.59
N SER A 221 -13.88 -9.69 -8.72
CA SER A 221 -14.67 -8.98 -9.75
C SER A 221 -16.05 -8.56 -9.24
N GLU A 222 -16.67 -9.37 -8.39
CA GLU A 222 -17.94 -9.08 -7.71
C GLU A 222 -17.82 -8.01 -6.61
N ARG A 223 -16.66 -7.39 -6.43
CA ARG A 223 -16.50 -6.21 -5.57
C ARG A 223 -16.85 -4.91 -6.27
N GLN A 224 -16.94 -4.89 -7.60
CA GLN A 224 -17.31 -3.68 -8.33
C GLN A 224 -18.82 -3.46 -8.22
N VAL A 225 -19.20 -2.34 -7.63
CA VAL A 225 -20.60 -1.98 -7.39
C VAL A 225 -21.11 -1.01 -8.48
N PRO A 226 -22.45 -0.76 -8.59
CA PRO A 226 -23.01 0.00 -9.71
C PRO A 226 -22.46 1.42 -9.92
N CYS A 227 -21.88 2.06 -8.91
CA CYS A 227 -21.25 3.38 -9.05
C CYS A 227 -19.85 3.34 -9.68
N GLY A 228 -19.32 2.15 -9.99
CA GLY A 228 -18.00 1.91 -10.58
C GLY A 228 -16.90 1.65 -9.57
N GLY A 229 -17.09 2.05 -8.31
CA GLY A 229 -16.18 1.79 -7.20
C GLY A 229 -16.13 0.33 -6.77
N LEU A 230 -15.18 0.01 -5.90
CA LEU A 230 -14.93 -1.33 -5.39
C LEU A 230 -15.16 -1.37 -3.87
N ASN A 231 -15.68 -2.47 -3.34
CA ASN A 231 -15.83 -2.67 -1.89
C ASN A 231 -14.87 -3.73 -1.32
N GLY A 232 -14.76 -3.75 0.00
CA GLY A 232 -13.85 -4.64 0.73
C GLY A 232 -14.39 -6.04 0.98
N ARG A 233 -15.72 -6.18 1.00
CA ARG A 233 -16.44 -7.42 1.27
C ARG A 233 -17.89 -7.29 0.78
N PRO A 234 -18.60 -8.40 0.55
CA PRO A 234 -19.99 -8.39 0.09
C PRO A 234 -20.90 -7.51 0.95
N GLU A 235 -21.91 -6.90 0.33
CA GLU A 235 -22.93 -6.09 1.01
C GLU A 235 -22.37 -4.87 1.79
N LYS A 236 -21.22 -4.34 1.36
CA LYS A 236 -20.65 -3.08 1.87
C LYS A 236 -20.50 -2.05 0.77
N ASP A 237 -20.37 -0.80 1.21
CA ASP A 237 -20.18 0.35 0.33
C ASP A 237 -18.80 0.32 -0.33
N GLU A 238 -18.73 0.95 -1.51
CA GLU A 238 -17.48 1.20 -2.23
C GLU A 238 -16.53 2.10 -1.44
N ASP A 239 -15.24 2.01 -1.71
CA ASP A 239 -14.22 2.90 -1.17
C ASP A 239 -13.02 2.93 -2.12
N VAL A 240 -12.49 4.11 -2.42
CA VAL A 240 -11.36 4.31 -3.33
C VAL A 240 -10.15 3.45 -2.98
N CYS A 241 -9.86 3.15 -1.71
CA CYS A 241 -8.68 2.36 -1.37
C CYS A 241 -8.76 0.93 -1.91
N TYR A 242 -9.96 0.38 -2.13
CA TYR A 242 -10.14 -0.93 -2.78
C TYR A 242 -9.77 -0.92 -4.27
N SER A 243 -9.64 0.26 -4.89
CA SER A 243 -9.01 0.40 -6.21
C SER A 243 -7.57 -0.10 -6.20
N TRP A 244 -6.90 -0.08 -5.05
CA TRP A 244 -5.64 -0.78 -4.89
C TRP A 244 -5.86 -2.24 -4.48
N TRP A 245 -6.49 -2.50 -3.33
CA TRP A 245 -6.53 -3.85 -2.74
C TRP A 245 -7.14 -4.91 -3.67
N VAL A 246 -8.18 -4.56 -4.44
CA VAL A 246 -8.80 -5.47 -5.40
C VAL A 246 -7.99 -5.55 -6.70
N LEU A 247 -7.63 -4.42 -7.30
CA LEU A 247 -6.94 -4.43 -8.60
C LEU A 247 -5.53 -5.01 -8.51
N SER A 248 -4.78 -4.76 -7.44
CA SER A 248 -3.44 -5.32 -7.28
C SER A 248 -3.50 -6.84 -7.15
N SER A 249 -4.48 -7.35 -6.38
CA SER A 249 -4.77 -8.79 -6.28
C SER A 249 -5.14 -9.39 -7.65
N LEU A 250 -6.02 -8.72 -8.40
CA LEU A 250 -6.36 -9.13 -9.76
C LEU A 250 -5.16 -9.05 -10.72
N ALA A 251 -4.27 -8.07 -10.57
CA ALA A 251 -3.07 -7.93 -11.38
C ALA A 251 -2.08 -9.07 -11.12
N MET A 252 -1.87 -9.46 -9.86
CA MET A 252 -1.01 -10.60 -9.49
C MET A 252 -1.51 -11.94 -10.06
N ILE A 253 -2.82 -12.09 -10.27
CA ILE A 253 -3.41 -13.29 -10.88
C ILE A 253 -3.80 -13.11 -12.35
N GLU A 254 -3.42 -12.00 -12.98
CA GLU A 254 -3.65 -11.69 -14.40
C GLU A 254 -5.14 -11.64 -14.80
N ARG A 255 -5.97 -10.96 -13.99
CA ARG A 255 -7.42 -10.85 -14.14
C ARG A 255 -7.98 -9.42 -14.05
N THR A 256 -7.15 -8.39 -14.21
CA THR A 256 -7.61 -6.99 -14.19
C THR A 256 -8.69 -6.68 -15.23
N HIS A 257 -8.67 -7.39 -16.37
CA HIS A 257 -9.68 -7.26 -17.44
C HIS A 257 -11.10 -7.70 -17.04
N TRP A 258 -11.31 -8.20 -15.81
CA TRP A 258 -12.64 -8.56 -15.28
C TRP A 258 -13.35 -7.39 -14.61
N ILE A 259 -12.67 -6.26 -14.45
CA ILE A 259 -13.24 -5.02 -13.92
C ILE A 259 -13.65 -4.12 -15.08
N ASP A 260 -14.78 -3.44 -14.95
CA ASP A 260 -15.13 -2.31 -15.80
C ASP A 260 -14.15 -1.17 -15.51
N ARG A 261 -13.12 -1.12 -16.35
CA ARG A 261 -12.01 -0.18 -16.27
C ARG A 261 -12.48 1.27 -16.24
N ASP A 262 -13.37 1.62 -17.15
CA ASP A 262 -13.72 3.02 -17.38
C ASP A 262 -14.66 3.53 -16.27
N ALA A 263 -15.56 2.68 -15.77
CA ALA A 263 -16.37 2.98 -14.60
C ALA A 263 -15.52 3.22 -13.35
N LEU A 264 -14.47 2.42 -13.12
CA LEU A 264 -13.59 2.59 -11.97
C LEU A 264 -12.71 3.84 -12.09
N ILE A 265 -12.18 4.14 -13.28
CA ILE A 265 -11.47 5.41 -13.53
C ILE A 265 -12.39 6.60 -13.22
N ALA A 266 -13.63 6.57 -13.72
CA ALA A 266 -14.59 7.64 -13.47
C ALA A 266 -14.92 7.79 -11.97
N PHE A 267 -15.05 6.69 -11.24
CA PHE A 267 -15.26 6.70 -9.79
C PHE A 267 -14.10 7.37 -9.04
N ILE A 268 -12.85 6.95 -9.29
CA ILE A 268 -11.67 7.51 -8.63
C ILE A 268 -11.55 9.02 -8.92
N LEU A 269 -11.71 9.42 -10.17
CA LEU A 269 -11.60 10.83 -10.58
C LEU A 269 -12.73 11.71 -10.03
N LYS A 270 -13.88 11.12 -9.65
CA LYS A 270 -14.97 11.83 -8.97
C LYS A 270 -14.70 12.04 -7.47
N CYS A 271 -13.77 11.28 -6.88
CA CYS A 271 -13.38 11.40 -5.47
C CYS A 271 -12.21 12.36 -5.24
N GLN A 272 -11.64 12.93 -6.30
CA GLN A 272 -10.53 13.87 -6.19
C GLN A 272 -11.02 15.28 -5.83
N ASP A 273 -10.24 16.01 -5.04
CA ASP A 273 -10.36 17.47 -4.94
C ASP A 273 -9.51 18.10 -6.05
N THR A 274 -10.17 18.73 -7.02
CA THR A 274 -9.51 19.36 -8.17
C THR A 274 -8.92 20.73 -7.86
N GLU A 275 -9.32 21.36 -6.75
CA GLU A 275 -8.89 22.71 -6.36
C GLU A 275 -7.70 22.66 -5.40
N THR A 276 -7.83 21.88 -4.32
CA THR A 276 -6.82 21.79 -3.25
C THR A 276 -6.00 20.51 -3.28
N GLY A 277 -6.43 19.51 -4.06
CA GLY A 277 -5.74 18.24 -4.24
C GLY A 277 -6.08 17.19 -3.18
N GLY A 278 -5.64 15.96 -3.45
CA GLY A 278 -6.02 14.78 -2.67
C GLY A 278 -7.21 14.03 -3.28
N ILE A 279 -7.39 12.79 -2.84
CA ILE A 279 -8.51 11.92 -3.19
C ILE A 279 -9.10 11.38 -1.89
N SER A 280 -10.42 11.32 -1.79
CA SER A 280 -11.15 10.78 -0.65
C SER A 280 -11.65 9.35 -0.91
N ASP A 281 -12.23 8.71 0.10
CA ASP A 281 -12.85 7.39 0.00
C ASP A 281 -14.04 7.37 -0.98
N ARG A 282 -14.83 8.46 -1.01
CA ARG A 282 -16.07 8.60 -1.80
C ARG A 282 -16.30 10.04 -2.24
N PRO A 283 -17.09 10.28 -3.32
CA PRO A 283 -17.37 11.63 -3.78
C PRO A 283 -17.99 12.52 -2.69
N GLY A 284 -17.39 13.69 -2.48
CA GLY A 284 -17.86 14.69 -1.51
C GLY A 284 -17.33 14.51 -0.08
N ASN A 285 -16.56 13.44 0.19
CA ASN A 285 -15.88 13.26 1.47
C ASN A 285 -14.55 14.03 1.53
N MET A 286 -14.01 14.18 2.75
CA MET A 286 -12.72 14.82 2.98
C MET A 286 -11.58 13.98 2.41
N VAL A 287 -10.64 14.64 1.75
CA VAL A 287 -9.46 13.98 1.18
C VAL A 287 -8.45 13.58 2.25
N ASP A 288 -7.73 12.49 2.00
CA ASP A 288 -6.58 12.09 2.82
C ASP A 288 -5.48 11.47 1.95
N VAL A 289 -4.26 11.42 2.49
CA VAL A 289 -3.09 10.92 1.75
C VAL A 289 -3.15 9.42 1.48
N TRP A 290 -3.92 8.67 2.29
CA TRP A 290 -4.11 7.22 2.13
C TRP A 290 -4.93 6.92 0.87
N HIS A 291 -6.11 7.53 0.73
CA HIS A 291 -6.96 7.41 -0.45
C HIS A 291 -6.33 8.07 -1.67
N THR A 292 -5.58 9.16 -1.50
CA THR A 292 -4.78 9.77 -2.59
C THR A 292 -3.81 8.75 -3.18
N GLN A 293 -3.00 8.12 -2.35
CA GLN A 293 -2.03 7.11 -2.78
C GLN A 293 -2.71 5.90 -3.44
N PHE A 294 -3.75 5.33 -2.82
CA PHE A 294 -4.38 4.12 -3.37
C PHE A 294 -5.28 4.38 -4.57
N GLY A 295 -5.87 5.57 -4.68
CA GLY A 295 -6.53 6.02 -5.90
C GLY A 295 -5.54 6.14 -7.07
N LEU A 296 -4.37 6.76 -6.85
CA LEU A 296 -3.32 6.86 -7.87
C LEU A 296 -2.74 5.49 -8.26
N CYS A 297 -2.54 4.58 -7.30
CA CYS A 297 -2.13 3.22 -7.60
C CYS A 297 -3.19 2.48 -8.43
N GLY A 298 -4.48 2.65 -8.11
CA GLY A 298 -5.58 2.09 -8.90
C GLY A 298 -5.58 2.62 -10.34
N LEU A 299 -5.47 3.94 -10.52
CA LEU A 299 -5.36 4.56 -11.85
C LEU A 299 -4.15 4.05 -12.63
N SER A 300 -2.99 3.88 -11.97
CA SER A 300 -1.78 3.32 -12.58
C SER A 300 -2.01 1.88 -13.06
N LEU A 301 -2.63 1.01 -12.26
CA LEU A 301 -2.97 -0.36 -12.66
C LEU A 301 -3.99 -0.44 -13.80
N LEU A 302 -4.85 0.56 -13.93
CA LEU A 302 -5.80 0.70 -15.04
C LEU A 302 -5.15 1.32 -16.30
N GLY A 303 -3.86 1.69 -16.25
CA GLY A 303 -3.17 2.33 -17.35
C GLY A 303 -3.72 3.71 -17.68
N TYR A 304 -4.09 4.50 -16.67
CA TYR A 304 -4.47 5.89 -16.86
C TYR A 304 -3.26 6.69 -17.41
N PRO A 305 -3.44 7.51 -18.47
CA PRO A 305 -2.32 8.21 -19.11
C PRO A 305 -1.58 9.15 -18.15
N GLY A 306 -0.25 9.24 -18.31
CA GLY A 306 0.59 10.19 -17.57
C GLY A 306 1.01 9.74 -16.17
N LEU A 307 0.60 8.55 -15.72
CA LEU A 307 1.09 7.95 -14.48
C LEU A 307 2.22 6.96 -14.74
N GLU A 308 3.18 6.93 -13.83
CA GLU A 308 4.20 5.87 -13.77
C GLU A 308 3.58 4.53 -13.37
N ALA A 309 4.17 3.44 -13.85
CA ALA A 309 3.68 2.09 -13.55
C ALA A 309 3.98 1.71 -12.09
N VAL A 310 2.96 1.25 -11.37
CA VAL A 310 3.09 0.67 -10.02
C VAL A 310 3.32 -0.84 -10.09
N ASP A 311 4.13 -1.36 -9.17
CA ASP A 311 4.29 -2.80 -8.93
C ASP A 311 3.14 -3.31 -8.05
N PRO A 312 2.27 -4.22 -8.55
CA PRO A 312 1.11 -4.70 -7.80
C PRO A 312 1.46 -5.52 -6.55
N VAL A 313 2.70 -6.01 -6.43
CA VAL A 313 3.15 -6.82 -5.29
C VAL A 313 3.66 -5.92 -4.16
N TYR A 314 4.39 -4.84 -4.49
CA TYR A 314 5.11 -4.04 -3.51
C TYR A 314 4.49 -2.66 -3.21
N CYS A 315 3.46 -2.23 -3.96
CA CYS A 315 2.89 -0.88 -3.86
C CYS A 315 3.93 0.23 -4.05
N MET A 316 4.87 0.01 -4.95
CA MET A 316 6.00 0.91 -5.23
C MET A 316 6.12 1.14 -6.75
N PRO A 317 6.85 2.16 -7.21
CA PRO A 317 7.06 2.36 -8.63
C PRO A 317 7.80 1.15 -9.22
N LYS A 318 7.28 0.58 -10.31
CA LYS A 318 7.78 -0.66 -10.91
C LYS A 318 9.25 -0.57 -11.35
N ALA A 319 9.71 0.62 -11.72
CA ALA A 319 11.11 0.86 -12.05
C ALA A 319 12.04 0.61 -10.84
N ILE A 320 11.57 0.92 -9.63
CA ILE A 320 12.36 0.80 -8.39
C ILE A 320 12.40 -0.65 -7.93
N THR A 321 11.28 -1.36 -7.97
CA THR A 321 11.24 -2.79 -7.61
C THR A 321 12.06 -3.62 -8.59
N LYS A 322 11.94 -3.38 -9.90
CA LYS A 322 12.79 -4.02 -10.93
C LYS A 322 14.28 -3.79 -10.70
N ARG A 323 14.66 -2.57 -10.30
CA ARG A 323 16.07 -2.26 -9.99
C ARG A 323 16.59 -3.06 -8.81
N LEU A 324 15.77 -3.26 -7.77
CA LEU A 324 16.17 -3.90 -6.52
C LEU A 324 16.08 -5.43 -6.56
N LEU A 325 15.13 -5.98 -7.32
CA LEU A 325 14.75 -7.40 -7.24
C LEU A 325 15.07 -8.19 -8.52
N GLY A 326 15.42 -7.52 -9.62
CA GLY A 326 15.67 -8.14 -10.93
C GLY A 326 14.44 -8.21 -11.82
#